data_AF-A0AAN6RJH6-F1
#
_entry.id   AF-A0AAN6RJH6-F1
#
_cell.length_a   1.000
_cell.length_b   1.000
_cell.length_c   1.000
_cell.angle_alpha   90.00
_cell.angle_beta   90.00
_cell.angle_gamma   90.00
#
_symmetry.space_group_name_H-M   'P 1'
#
loop_
_entity.id
_entity.type
_entity.pdbx_description
1 polymer ?
#
loop_
_entity_poly.entity_id
_entity_poly.type
_entity_poly.pdbx_seq_one_letter_code
_entity_poly.pdbx_strand_id
1 'polypeptide(L)'
;MGFWDVRSAPTNPIELSVDWSLSNGEWVKTSDQESDVTGIVQYRVAKNDGNWVYDYIVEIETQFEQFIYEFTDGEPDTYSITCLHHGKHYVKYNSKSPGIKKVSGHQKEAVKEWSN
;
A
#
# COMPACT_ATOMS: atom_id res chain seq x y z
N MET A 1 26.22 1.49 -8.85
CA MET A 1 24.98 0.90 -9.37
C MET A 1 24.34 0.18 -8.20
N GLY A 2 23.30 0.77 -7.59
CA GLY A 2 22.64 0.15 -6.44
C GLY A 2 21.71 -0.94 -6.93
N PHE A 3 21.96 -2.17 -6.52
CA PHE A 3 20.97 -3.24 -6.62
C PHE A 3 19.85 -2.87 -5.65
N TRP A 4 18.68 -2.52 -6.17
CA TRP A 4 17.48 -2.50 -5.35
C TRP A 4 17.21 -3.97 -5.00
N ASP A 5 17.52 -4.35 -3.76
CA ASP A 5 17.33 -5.71 -3.28
C ASP A 5 15.81 -5.98 -3.24
N VAL A 6 15.29 -6.68 -4.25
CA VAL A 6 13.88 -7.06 -4.31
C VAL A 6 13.63 -8.00 -3.12
N ARG A 7 12.82 -7.55 -2.16
CA ARG A 7 12.52 -8.33 -0.97
C ARG A 7 11.41 -9.34 -1.30
N SER A 8 11.63 -10.60 -0.98
CA SER A 8 10.54 -11.58 -1.02
C SER A 8 9.46 -11.19 -0.02
N ALA A 9 8.20 -11.18 -0.48
CA ALA A 9 7.08 -10.91 0.39
C ALA A 9 6.97 -11.94 1.53
N PRO A 10 6.56 -11.56 2.74
CA PRO A 10 6.38 -12.49 3.85
C PRO A 10 5.25 -13.47 3.56
N THR A 11 5.39 -14.73 3.99
CA THR A 11 4.35 -15.76 3.82
C THR A 11 3.18 -15.59 4.79
N ASN A 12 3.42 -15.00 5.96
CA ASN A 12 2.39 -14.68 6.92
C ASN A 12 1.80 -13.31 6.63
N PRO A 13 0.50 -13.09 6.90
CA PRO A 13 -0.10 -11.77 6.81
C PRO A 13 0.63 -10.77 7.72
N ILE A 14 0.69 -9.53 7.25
CA ILE A 14 1.23 -8.40 8.01
C ILE A 14 0.09 -7.53 8.52
N GLU A 15 0.34 -6.87 9.64
CA GLU A 15 -0.49 -5.79 10.14
C GLU A 15 0.41 -4.78 10.87
N LEU A 16 0.22 -3.49 10.56
CA LEU A 16 0.96 -2.41 11.20
C LEU A 16 0.05 -1.19 11.36
N SER A 17 -0.03 -0.66 12.58
CA SER A 17 -0.63 0.64 12.84
C SER A 17 0.31 1.74 12.35
N VAL A 18 -0.23 2.71 11.61
CA VAL A 18 0.51 3.82 11.02
C VAL A 18 -0.23 5.13 11.26
N ASP A 19 0.42 6.26 10.95
CA ASP A 19 -0.23 7.58 10.95
C ASP A 19 0.11 8.36 9.68
N TRP A 20 -0.36 7.86 8.54
CA TRP A 20 -0.08 8.47 7.24
C TRP A 20 -1.11 9.56 6.96
N SER A 21 -0.74 10.79 7.32
CA SER A 21 -1.55 11.97 7.07
C SER A 21 -1.50 12.41 5.60
N LEU A 22 -2.43 13.29 5.22
CA LEU A 22 -2.39 13.95 3.90
C LEU A 22 -1.03 14.65 3.71
N SER A 23 -0.40 14.30 2.60
CA SER A 23 0.96 14.72 2.22
C SER A 23 0.97 15.87 1.21
N ASN A 24 -0.19 16.45 0.90
CA ASN A 24 -0.35 17.54 -0.09
C ASN A 24 0.30 17.25 -1.46
N GLY A 25 0.38 15.98 -1.85
CA GLY A 25 0.94 15.55 -3.14
C GLY A 25 2.41 15.12 -3.10
N GLU A 26 3.07 15.22 -1.95
CA GLU A 26 4.48 14.83 -1.76
C GLU A 26 4.64 13.36 -1.37
N TRP A 27 5.77 12.76 -1.76
CA TRP A 27 6.14 11.43 -1.30
C TRP A 27 6.80 11.51 0.08
N VAL A 28 6.31 10.71 1.02
CA VAL A 28 6.84 10.58 2.37
C VAL A 28 7.58 9.26 2.47
N LYS A 29 8.86 9.32 2.87
CA LYS A 29 9.65 8.11 3.14
C LYS A 29 9.11 7.42 4.39
N THR A 30 8.93 6.10 4.33
CA THR A 30 8.58 5.31 5.51
C THR A 30 9.76 5.25 6.49
N SER A 31 9.44 5.05 7.76
CA SER A 31 10.46 4.70 8.75
C SER A 31 11.06 3.32 8.43
N ASP A 32 12.28 3.07 8.93
CA ASP A 32 12.95 1.77 8.72
C ASP A 32 12.09 0.61 9.26
N GLN A 33 11.42 0.79 10.40
CA GLN A 33 10.50 -0.21 10.97
C GLN A 33 9.29 -0.46 10.07
N GLU A 34 8.64 0.58 9.56
CA GLU A 34 7.52 0.42 8.63
C GLU A 34 7.97 -0.29 7.35
N SER A 35 9.12 0.09 6.80
CA SER A 35 9.66 -0.51 5.59
C SER A 35 10.05 -1.98 5.78
N ASP A 36 10.59 -2.34 6.93
CA ASP A 36 10.95 -3.72 7.25
C ASP A 36 9.73 -4.63 7.42
N VAL A 37 8.66 -4.14 8.05
CA VAL A 37 7.43 -4.91 8.21
C VAL A 37 6.64 -5.01 6.91
N THR A 38 6.47 -3.87 6.22
CA THR A 38 5.52 -3.77 5.12
C THR A 38 6.14 -3.92 3.74
N GLY A 39 7.45 -3.76 3.59
CA GLY A 39 8.11 -3.65 2.29
C GLY A 39 7.84 -2.32 1.56
N ILE A 40 7.05 -1.42 2.13
CA ILE A 40 6.75 -0.10 1.57
C ILE A 40 7.88 0.86 1.93
N VAL A 41 8.53 1.46 0.93
CA VAL A 41 9.69 2.34 1.12
C VAL A 41 9.33 3.83 1.13
N GLN A 42 8.20 4.17 0.51
CA GLN A 42 7.60 5.50 0.58
C GLN A 42 6.13 5.41 0.21
N TYR A 43 5.36 6.39 0.67
CA TYR A 43 3.93 6.51 0.41
C TYR A 43 3.57 7.96 0.08
N ARG A 44 2.37 8.15 -0.45
CA ARG A 44 1.75 9.45 -0.65
C ARG A 44 0.24 9.31 -0.42
N VAL A 45 -0.30 10.12 0.49
CA VAL A 45 -1.76 10.26 0.67
C VAL A 45 -2.15 11.65 0.22
N ALA A 46 -3.04 11.77 -0.77
CA ALA A 46 -3.37 13.05 -1.37
C ALA A 46 -4.83 13.14 -1.80
N LYS A 47 -5.30 14.37 -1.99
CA LYS A 47 -6.54 14.61 -2.74
C LYS A 47 -6.35 14.19 -4.19
N ASN A 48 -7.38 13.58 -4.75
CA ASN A 48 -7.41 13.12 -6.14
C ASN A 48 -8.06 14.21 -7.02
N ASP A 49 -7.32 15.30 -7.24
CA ASP A 49 -7.83 16.45 -7.99
C ASP A 49 -8.22 16.06 -9.43
N GLY A 50 -9.42 16.46 -9.87
CA GLY A 50 -9.91 16.25 -11.23
C GLY A 50 -10.74 14.98 -11.46
N ASN A 51 -11.13 14.25 -10.39
CA ASN A 51 -12.05 13.12 -10.48
C ASN A 51 -13.26 13.32 -9.56
N TRP A 52 -14.48 13.09 -10.07
CA TRP A 52 -15.73 13.27 -9.33
C TRP A 52 -16.19 12.01 -8.57
N VAL A 53 -15.50 10.88 -8.75
CA VAL A 53 -15.91 9.58 -8.18
C VAL A 53 -15.18 9.28 -6.86
N TYR A 54 -13.91 9.66 -6.77
CA TYR A 54 -13.06 9.39 -5.62
C TYR A 54 -12.30 10.62 -5.17
N ASP A 55 -12.47 11.00 -3.91
CA ASP A 55 -11.90 12.21 -3.32
C ASP A 55 -10.40 12.10 -3.02
N TYR A 56 -9.91 10.89 -2.74
CA TYR A 56 -8.54 10.65 -2.27
C TYR A 56 -7.83 9.53 -3.02
N ILE A 57 -6.51 9.55 -2.92
CA ILE A 57 -5.61 8.53 -3.46
C ILE A 57 -4.52 8.24 -2.42
N VAL A 58 -4.24 6.96 -2.21
CA VAL A 58 -3.04 6.48 -1.53
C VAL A 58 -2.17 5.79 -2.57
N GLU A 59 -0.93 6.25 -2.67
CA GLU A 59 0.10 5.66 -3.51
C GLU A 59 1.22 5.13 -2.62
N ILE A 60 1.78 4.00 -3.01
CA ILE A 60 2.92 3.39 -2.33
C ILE A 60 4.00 3.05 -3.34
N GLU A 61 5.23 2.98 -2.88
CA GLU A 61 6.31 2.27 -3.56
C GLU A 61 6.72 1.09 -2.69
N THR A 62 6.62 -0.13 -3.24
CA THR A 62 6.90 -1.38 -2.51
C THR A 62 8.05 -2.16 -3.13
N GLN A 63 8.79 -2.89 -2.29
CA GLN A 63 9.78 -3.88 -2.70
C GLN A 63 9.22 -5.29 -2.80
N PHE A 64 7.98 -5.52 -2.34
CA PHE A 64 7.32 -6.82 -2.44
C PHE A 64 6.65 -7.02 -3.80
N GLU A 65 6.60 -8.27 -4.23
CA GLU A 65 5.88 -8.71 -5.42
C GLU A 65 4.79 -9.71 -5.04
N GLN A 66 3.76 -9.84 -5.89
CA GLN A 66 2.60 -10.70 -5.66
C GLN A 66 2.01 -10.52 -4.26
N PHE A 67 1.84 -9.27 -3.83
CA PHE A 67 1.35 -8.95 -2.49
C PHE A 67 0.09 -8.10 -2.59
N ILE A 68 -0.89 -8.38 -1.73
CA ILE A 68 -2.10 -7.59 -1.59
C ILE A 68 -1.93 -6.71 -0.36
N TYR A 69 -2.00 -5.40 -0.54
CA TYR A 69 -2.06 -4.45 0.58
C TYR A 69 -3.49 -4.01 0.80
N GLU A 70 -3.80 -3.76 2.06
CA GLU A 70 -5.05 -3.21 2.55
C GLU A 70 -4.74 -2.00 3.41
N PHE A 71 -5.46 -0.90 3.16
CA PHE A 71 -5.32 0.35 3.87
C PHE A 71 -6.63 0.66 4.58
N THR A 72 -6.59 0.75 5.90
CA THR A 72 -7.70 1.23 6.72
C THR A 72 -7.42 2.68 7.11
N ASP A 73 -8.36 3.56 6.84
CA ASP A 73 -8.25 4.98 7.15
C ASP A 73 -8.77 5.30 8.57
N GLY A 74 -9.12 6.57 8.84
CA GLY A 74 -9.73 6.95 10.11
C GLY A 74 -11.19 6.53 10.27
N GLU A 75 -11.75 5.84 9.29
CA GLU A 75 -13.09 5.26 9.26
C GLU A 75 -12.97 3.72 9.26
N PRO A 76 -14.05 2.96 9.50
CA PRO A 76 -14.01 1.49 9.43
C PRO A 76 -13.84 0.95 7.99
N ASP A 77 -13.56 1.81 7.01
CA ASP A 77 -13.45 1.45 5.61
C ASP A 77 -12.03 0.93 5.30
N THR A 78 -11.93 -0.04 4.39
CA THR A 78 -10.66 -0.63 3.98
C THR A 78 -10.62 -0.79 2.47
N TYR A 79 -9.50 -0.39 1.89
CA TYR A 79 -9.28 -0.38 0.45
C TYR A 79 -8.05 -1.21 0.11
N SER A 80 -8.09 -1.96 -0.99
CA SER A 80 -7.02 -2.88 -1.34
C SER A 80 -6.37 -2.58 -2.69
N ILE A 81 -5.09 -2.93 -2.79
CA ILE A 81 -4.33 -2.97 -4.04
C ILE A 81 -3.65 -4.32 -4.19
N THR A 82 -3.59 -4.82 -5.42
CA THR A 82 -2.76 -5.97 -5.76
C THR A 82 -1.47 -5.51 -6.42
N CYS A 83 -0.35 -5.67 -5.73
CA CYS A 83 0.98 -5.34 -6.21
C CYS A 83 1.60 -6.58 -6.89
N LEU A 84 1.42 -6.69 -8.22
CA LEU A 84 1.97 -7.83 -8.98
C LEU A 84 3.50 -7.77 -9.13
N HIS A 85 4.07 -6.58 -9.10
CA HIS A 85 5.50 -6.31 -9.24
C HIS A 85 5.91 -5.26 -8.20
N HIS A 86 7.21 -5.17 -7.91
CA HIS A 86 7.75 -4.08 -7.10
C HIS A 86 7.56 -2.72 -7.81
N GLY A 87 7.70 -1.63 -7.06
CA GLY A 87 7.54 -0.27 -7.57
C GLY A 87 6.22 0.37 -7.12
N LYS A 88 5.70 1.28 -7.94
CA LYS A 88 4.61 2.19 -7.55
C LYS A 88 3.23 1.63 -7.85
N HIS A 89 2.34 1.71 -6.87
CA HIS A 89 0.95 1.28 -6.95
C HIS A 89 0.04 2.28 -6.25
N TYR A 90 -1.26 2.24 -6.54
CA TYR A 90 -2.23 3.14 -5.90
C TYR A 90 -3.63 2.56 -5.82
N VAL A 91 -4.41 3.06 -4.86
CA VAL A 91 -5.87 2.93 -4.82
C VAL A 91 -6.49 4.29 -4.56
N LYS A 92 -7.64 4.51 -5.20
CA LYS A 92 -8.48 5.69 -5.01
C LYS A 92 -9.64 5.34 -4.08
N TYR A 93 -10.01 6.26 -3.22
CA TYR A 93 -11.01 6.02 -2.17
C TYR A 93 -11.75 7.29 -1.78
N ASN A 94 -12.86 7.11 -1.06
CA ASN A 94 -13.66 8.18 -0.47
C ASN A 94 -13.64 8.02 1.04
N SER A 95 -13.40 9.12 1.74
CA SER A 95 -13.25 9.11 3.20
C SER A 95 -13.54 10.49 3.78
N LYS A 96 -14.13 10.55 4.96
CA LYS A 96 -14.22 11.77 5.78
C LYS A 96 -12.98 11.98 6.63
N SER A 97 -12.18 10.93 6.83
CA SER A 97 -10.94 10.96 7.62
C SER A 97 -9.83 10.23 6.85
N PRO A 98 -9.29 10.86 5.79
CA PRO A 98 -8.54 10.17 4.73
C PRO A 98 -7.14 9.69 5.15
N GLY A 99 -6.69 10.02 6.37
CA GLY A 99 -5.39 9.56 6.85
C GLY A 99 -5.40 8.05 7.10
N ILE A 100 -4.38 7.34 6.61
CA ILE A 100 -4.28 5.89 6.81
C ILE A 100 -3.81 5.61 8.23
N LYS A 101 -4.53 4.72 8.91
CA LYS A 101 -4.29 4.31 10.31
C LYS A 101 -3.78 2.89 10.44
N LYS A 102 -4.00 2.06 9.42
CA LYS A 102 -3.52 0.68 9.39
C LYS A 102 -3.12 0.27 7.99
N VAL A 103 -2.02 -0.45 7.90
CA VAL A 103 -1.61 -1.21 6.71
C VAL A 103 -1.63 -2.69 7.08
N SER A 104 -2.42 -3.47 6.37
CA SER A 104 -2.36 -4.93 6.40
C SER A 104 -2.04 -5.48 5.01
N GLY A 105 -1.71 -6.76 4.94
CA GLY A 105 -1.52 -7.40 3.64
C GLY A 105 -1.10 -8.86 3.74
N HIS A 106 -1.15 -9.53 2.60
CA HIS A 106 -0.82 -10.94 2.48
C HIS A 106 -0.35 -11.25 1.06
N GLN A 107 0.39 -12.36 0.90
CA GLN A 107 0.73 -12.84 -0.44
C GLN A 107 -0.54 -13.12 -1.23
N LYS A 108 -0.55 -12.66 -2.48
CA LYS A 108 -1.52 -13.11 -3.45
C LYS A 108 -1.32 -14.61 -3.62
N GLU A 109 -2.33 -15.40 -3.31
CA GLU A 109 -2.27 -16.83 -3.56
C GLU A 109 -1.93 -17.07 -5.04
N ALA A 110 -0.96 -17.96 -5.29
CA ALA A 110 -0.78 -18.47 -6.63
C ALA A 110 -2.11 -19.12 -7.03
N VAL A 111 -2.74 -18.62 -8.11
CA VAL A 111 -3.82 -19.34 -8.75
C VAL A 111 -3.22 -20.71 -9.07
N LYS A 112 -3.66 -21.77 -8.37
CA LYS A 112 -3.36 -23.14 -8.79
C LYS A 112 -3.92 -23.23 -10.20
N GLU A 113 -3.08 -23.13 -11.22
CA GLU A 113 -3.49 -23.46 -12.57
C GLU A 113 -4.03 -24.90 -12.49
N TRP A 114 -5.33 -25.04 -12.75
CA TRP A 114 -5.96 -26.35 -12.81
C TRP A 114 -5.39 -27.04 -14.06
N SER A 115 -4.31 -27.79 -13.89
CA SER A 115 -3.89 -28.79 -14.86
C SER A 115 -4.77 -30.01 -14.65
N ASN A 116 -5.81 -30.16 -15.47
CA ASN A 116 -6.46 -31.42 -15.78
C ASN A 116 -6.92 -31.42 -17.23
#